data_AF-A0A4Q2QSQ5-F1
#
_entry.id   AF-A0A4Q2QSQ5-F1
#
_cell.length_a   1.000
_cell.length_b   1.000
_cell.length_c   1.000
_cell.angle_alpha   90.00
_cell.angle_beta   90.00
_cell.angle_gamma   90.00
#
_symmetry.space_group_name_H-M   'P 1'
#
loop_
_entity.id
_entity.type
_entity.pdbx_description
1 polymer ?
#
loop_
_entity_poly.entity_id
_entity_poly.type
_entity_poly.pdbx_seq_one_letter_code
_entity_poly.pdbx_strand_id
1 'polypeptide(L)'
;KSMGQIQGALVGIAMVLSAVFVPMAFFGGSTGAIYRQFSITIVSAMALSVLVALILTPALCATMLKPIAKGDHGEGKKGFFGWFNRMFEKSTHHYTDSVGGILRSTGRYLVLYLIIVVGMAYLFVRLPSSFLPDEDQGVFMTMVQLPAGATQERTQKVLNEVTHYYLTKEKNNVESV
;
A
#
# COMPACT_ATOMS: atom_id res chain seq x y z
N LYS A 1 -11.33 22.94 -22.39
CA LYS A 1 -9.88 23.26 -22.40
C LYS A 1 -9.07 22.30 -21.53
N SER A 2 -9.42 22.09 -20.26
CA SER A 2 -8.65 21.23 -19.35
C SER A 2 -8.54 19.77 -19.79
N MET A 3 -9.63 19.13 -20.28
CA MET A 3 -9.56 17.74 -20.74
C MET A 3 -8.52 17.51 -21.85
N GLY A 4 -8.41 18.42 -22.82
CA GLY A 4 -7.39 18.32 -23.87
C GLY A 4 -5.94 18.44 -23.36
N GLN A 5 -5.72 18.99 -22.17
CA GLN A 5 -4.39 19.12 -21.54
C GLN A 5 -4.04 17.93 -20.64
N ILE A 6 -5.02 17.37 -19.93
CA ILE A 6 -4.77 16.34 -18.91
C ILE A 6 -5.14 14.92 -19.34
N GLN A 7 -5.85 14.73 -20.45
CA GLN A 7 -6.26 13.41 -20.93
C GLN A 7 -5.06 12.47 -21.15
N GLY A 8 -3.96 12.98 -21.73
CA GLY A 8 -2.73 12.19 -21.90
C GLY A 8 -2.11 11.75 -20.57
N ALA A 9 -2.11 12.62 -19.56
CA ALA A 9 -1.60 12.30 -18.23
C ALA A 9 -2.49 11.27 -17.51
N LEU A 10 -3.81 11.40 -17.60
CA LEU A 10 -4.77 10.47 -16.99
C LEU A 10 -4.61 9.05 -17.55
N VAL A 11 -4.55 8.92 -18.89
CA VAL A 11 -4.33 7.62 -19.53
C VAL A 11 -2.93 7.10 -19.22
N GLY A 12 -1.91 7.96 -19.22
CA GLY A 12 -0.53 7.59 -18.93
C GLY A 12 -0.36 6.98 -17.53
N ILE A 13 -0.91 7.61 -16.49
CA ILE A 13 -0.82 7.12 -15.11
C ILE A 13 -1.49 5.75 -14.98
N ALA A 14 -2.72 5.62 -15.48
CA ALA A 14 -3.44 4.35 -15.39
C ALA A 14 -2.79 3.22 -16.20
N MET A 15 -2.23 3.56 -17.37
CA MET A 15 -1.49 2.60 -18.19
C MET A 15 -0.23 2.12 -17.48
N VAL A 16 0.59 3.02 -16.92
CA VAL A 16 1.82 2.64 -16.20
C VAL A 16 1.49 1.78 -14.98
N LEU A 17 0.47 2.15 -14.20
CA LEU A 17 0.03 1.34 -13.06
C LEU A 17 -0.44 -0.05 -13.53
N SER A 18 -1.29 -0.11 -14.55
CA SER A 18 -1.78 -1.39 -15.08
C SER A 18 -0.65 -2.26 -15.64
N ALA A 19 0.33 -1.66 -16.31
CA ALA A 19 1.47 -2.35 -16.91
C ALA A 19 2.33 -3.09 -15.86
N VAL A 20 2.44 -2.55 -14.64
CA VAL A 20 3.19 -3.20 -13.54
C VAL A 20 2.42 -4.42 -13.00
N PHE A 21 1.09 -4.36 -12.94
CA PHE A 21 0.27 -5.42 -12.33
C PHE A 21 -0.13 -6.54 -13.31
N VAL A 22 -0.27 -6.27 -14.60
CA VAL A 22 -0.69 -7.26 -15.61
C VAL A 22 0.23 -8.49 -15.64
N PRO A 23 1.58 -8.39 -15.63
CA PRO A 23 2.46 -9.55 -15.61
C PRO A 23 2.25 -10.46 -14.40
N MET A 24 1.92 -9.88 -13.24
CA MET A 24 1.74 -10.63 -12.00
C MET A 24 0.54 -11.57 -12.05
N ALA A 25 -0.47 -11.32 -12.90
CA ALA A 25 -1.63 -12.19 -13.07
C ALA A 25 -1.31 -13.52 -13.78
N PHE A 26 -0.19 -13.57 -14.51
CA PHE A 26 0.27 -14.75 -15.24
C PHE A 26 1.22 -15.63 -14.43
N PHE A 27 1.58 -15.23 -13.21
CA PHE A 27 2.43 -16.05 -12.35
C PHE A 27 1.66 -17.29 -11.88
N GLY A 28 2.35 -18.44 -11.87
CA GLY A 28 1.82 -19.71 -11.36
C GLY A 28 2.05 -19.90 -9.86
N GLY A 29 1.62 -21.05 -9.34
CA GLY A 29 1.80 -21.42 -7.93
C GLY A 29 0.87 -20.69 -6.96
N SER A 30 1.10 -20.91 -5.66
CA SER A 30 0.33 -20.29 -4.57
C SER A 30 0.47 -18.77 -4.54
N THR A 31 1.69 -18.26 -4.74
CA THR A 31 1.97 -16.81 -4.85
C THR A 31 1.21 -16.19 -6.02
N GLY A 32 1.17 -16.88 -7.17
CA GLY A 32 0.46 -16.43 -8.37
C GLY A 32 -1.05 -16.32 -8.18
N ALA A 33 -1.65 -17.20 -7.37
CA ALA A 33 -3.07 -17.12 -7.03
C ALA A 33 -3.39 -15.83 -6.25
N ILE A 34 -2.56 -15.49 -5.25
CA ILE A 34 -2.70 -14.26 -4.47
C ILE A 34 -2.47 -13.03 -5.36
N TYR A 35 -1.41 -13.03 -6.16
CA TYR A 35 -1.10 -11.93 -7.07
C TYR A 35 -2.19 -11.69 -8.12
N ARG A 36 -2.84 -12.74 -8.62
CA ARG A 36 -3.94 -12.61 -9.57
C ARG A 36 -5.14 -11.88 -8.96
N GLN A 37 -5.47 -12.17 -7.70
CA GLN A 37 -6.57 -11.49 -7.01
C GLN A 37 -6.30 -9.98 -6.86
N PHE A 38 -5.09 -9.61 -6.43
CA PHE A 38 -4.69 -8.20 -6.33
C PHE A 38 -4.63 -7.53 -7.71
N SER A 39 -3.97 -8.17 -8.68
CA SER A 39 -3.75 -7.60 -10.02
C SER A 39 -5.07 -7.32 -10.74
N ILE A 40 -5.99 -8.30 -10.80
CA ILE A 40 -7.28 -8.12 -11.48
C ILE A 40 -8.08 -7.00 -10.83
N THR A 41 -8.10 -6.93 -9.50
CA THR A 41 -8.84 -5.90 -8.77
C THR A 41 -8.27 -4.51 -9.03
N ILE A 42 -6.95 -4.34 -8.95
CA ILE A 42 -6.29 -3.05 -9.16
C ILE A 42 -6.44 -2.60 -10.61
N VAL A 43 -6.17 -3.46 -11.58
CA VAL A 43 -6.28 -3.11 -13.01
C VAL A 43 -7.72 -2.73 -13.36
N SER A 44 -8.70 -3.48 -12.87
CA SER A 44 -10.12 -3.17 -13.09
C SER A 44 -10.50 -1.83 -12.45
N ALA A 45 -10.07 -1.58 -11.21
CA ALA A 45 -10.33 -0.33 -10.51
C ALA A 45 -9.68 0.88 -11.20
N MET A 46 -8.45 0.74 -11.71
CA MET A 46 -7.75 1.80 -12.45
C MET A 46 -8.41 2.09 -13.80
N ALA A 47 -8.85 1.05 -14.51
CA ALA A 47 -9.58 1.22 -15.76
C ALA A 47 -10.92 1.96 -15.55
N LEU A 48 -11.70 1.55 -14.54
CA LEU A 48 -12.93 2.23 -14.16
C LEU A 48 -12.65 3.67 -13.67
N SER A 49 -11.58 3.88 -12.93
CA SER A 49 -11.18 5.22 -12.45
C SER A 49 -10.94 6.19 -13.61
N VAL A 50 -10.20 5.78 -14.64
CA VAL A 50 -9.99 6.62 -15.83
C VAL A 50 -11.28 6.86 -16.60
N LEU A 51 -12.12 5.83 -16.75
CA LEU A 51 -13.42 5.97 -17.41
C LEU A 51 -14.27 7.03 -16.69
N VAL A 52 -14.37 6.95 -15.36
CA VAL A 52 -15.08 7.94 -14.54
C VAL A 52 -14.45 9.32 -14.65
N ALA A 53 -13.11 9.41 -14.62
CA ALA A 53 -12.37 10.67 -14.74
C ALA A 53 -12.55 11.37 -16.08
N LEU A 54 -12.76 10.61 -17.16
CA LEU A 54 -12.95 11.15 -18.51
C LEU A 54 -14.41 11.44 -18.85
N ILE A 55 -15.37 10.74 -18.24
CA ILE A 55 -16.80 10.87 -18.56
C ILE A 55 -17.54 11.69 -17.50
N LEU A 56 -17.50 11.25 -16.25
CA LEU A 56 -18.33 11.80 -15.18
C LEU A 56 -17.69 13.05 -14.56
N THR A 57 -16.38 13.02 -14.29
CA THR A 57 -15.69 14.15 -13.64
C THR A 57 -15.79 15.46 -14.42
N PRO A 58 -15.66 15.51 -15.76
CA PRO A 58 -15.82 16.77 -16.48
C PRO A 58 -17.26 17.31 -16.40
N ALA A 59 -18.26 16.42 -16.43
CA ALA A 59 -19.67 16.80 -16.30
C ALA A 59 -19.98 17.35 -14.90
N LEU A 60 -19.47 16.72 -13.85
CA LEU A 60 -19.61 17.21 -12.48
C LEU A 60 -18.87 18.53 -12.27
N CYS A 61 -17.66 18.67 -12.82
CA CYS A 61 -16.92 19.93 -12.77
C CYS A 61 -17.68 21.07 -13.47
N ALA A 62 -18.29 20.82 -14.63
CA ALA A 62 -19.04 21.84 -15.36
C ALA A 62 -20.35 22.26 -14.65
N THR A 63 -20.98 21.34 -13.91
CA THR A 63 -22.30 21.58 -13.30
C THR A 63 -22.23 22.00 -11.82
N MET A 64 -21.23 21.54 -11.07
CA MET A 64 -21.15 21.79 -9.62
C MET A 64 -20.16 22.89 -9.23
N LEU A 65 -19.11 23.15 -10.02
CA LEU A 65 -18.13 24.18 -9.67
C LEU A 65 -18.72 25.57 -9.84
N LYS A 66 -18.58 26.40 -8.80
CA LYS A 66 -18.93 27.81 -8.88
C LYS A 66 -17.85 28.56 -9.66
N PRO A 67 -18.23 29.50 -10.55
CA PRO A 67 -17.26 30.33 -11.26
C PRO A 67 -16.35 31.09 -10.29
N ILE A 68 -15.05 31.02 -10.53
CA ILE A 68 -14.03 31.80 -9.81
C ILE A 68 -13.66 32.98 -10.69
N ALA A 69 -13.60 34.19 -10.11
CA ALA A 69 -13.25 35.39 -10.85
C ALA A 69 -11.80 35.31 -11.38
N LYS A 70 -11.55 35.84 -12.58
CA LYS A 70 -10.18 35.93 -13.11
C LYS A 70 -9.32 36.78 -12.18
N GLY A 71 -8.22 36.21 -11.69
CA GLY A 71 -7.32 36.84 -10.71
C GLY A 71 -7.60 36.46 -9.25
N ASP A 72 -8.70 35.73 -8.97
CA ASP A 72 -8.95 35.19 -7.64
C ASP A 72 -8.27 33.82 -7.47
N HIS A 73 -6.94 33.86 -7.29
CA HIS A 73 -6.11 32.69 -6.98
C HIS A 73 -6.14 32.33 -5.49
N GLY A 74 -7.21 32.69 -4.77
CA GLY A 74 -7.31 32.46 -3.32
C GLY A 74 -6.42 33.40 -2.49
N GLU A 75 -5.80 34.40 -3.11
CA GLU A 75 -4.96 35.44 -2.48
C GLU A 75 -5.77 36.38 -1.56
N GLY A 76 -7.08 36.53 -1.81
CA GLY A 76 -7.98 37.37 -1.01
C GLY A 76 -8.55 36.72 0.25
N LYS A 77 -8.32 35.42 0.48
CA LYS A 77 -8.90 34.71 1.64
C LYS A 77 -8.15 35.11 2.91
N LYS A 78 -8.82 35.79 3.85
CA LYS A 78 -8.27 36.06 5.19
C LYS A 78 -8.47 34.83 6.10
N GLY A 79 -7.63 34.67 7.12
CA GLY A 79 -7.68 33.54 8.06
C GLY A 79 -6.79 32.35 7.68
N PHE A 80 -7.14 31.16 8.18
CA PHE A 80 -6.34 29.93 8.04
C PHE A 80 -6.05 29.57 6.58
N PHE A 81 -7.06 29.53 5.71
CA PHE A 81 -6.90 29.19 4.29
C PHE A 81 -5.99 30.18 3.54
N GLY A 82 -5.98 31.45 3.93
CA GLY A 82 -5.06 32.44 3.37
C GLY A 82 -3.62 32.23 3.78
N TRP A 83 -3.39 31.89 5.06
CA TRP A 83 -2.05 31.50 5.53
C TRP A 83 -1.55 30.24 4.82
N PHE A 84 -2.42 29.24 4.67
CA PHE A 84 -2.10 27.99 3.97
C PHE A 84 -1.72 28.26 2.51
N ASN A 85 -2.51 29.05 1.78
CA ASN A 85 -2.23 29.39 0.38
C ASN A 85 -0.87 30.08 0.24
N ARG A 86 -0.57 31.07 1.10
CA ARG A 86 0.72 31.77 1.07
C ARG A 86 1.90 30.85 1.41
N MET A 87 1.73 29.95 2.39
CA MET A 87 2.78 28.99 2.75
C MET A 87 3.01 27.97 1.63
N PHE A 88 1.93 27.49 1.01
CA PHE A 88 1.98 26.57 -0.12
C PHE A 88 2.66 27.20 -1.33
N GLU A 89 2.33 28.45 -1.65
CA GLU A 89 2.96 29.21 -2.73
C GLU A 89 4.46 29.41 -2.47
N LYS A 90 4.83 29.85 -1.26
CA LYS A 90 6.24 29.94 -0.85
C LYS A 90 6.97 28.60 -1.00
N SER A 91 6.31 27.49 -0.65
CA SER A 91 6.88 26.14 -0.78
C SER A 91 7.04 25.73 -2.24
N THR A 92 6.10 26.12 -3.10
CA THR A 92 6.15 25.85 -4.56
C THR A 92 7.29 26.62 -5.23
N HIS A 93 7.49 27.89 -4.87
CA HIS A 93 8.64 28.68 -5.34
C HIS A 93 9.96 28.06 -4.88
N HIS A 94 10.06 27.73 -3.59
CA HIS A 94 11.26 27.10 -3.06
C HIS A 94 11.57 25.75 -3.73
N TYR A 95 10.54 24.94 -3.99
CA TYR A 95 10.69 23.68 -4.74
C TYR A 95 11.21 23.94 -6.16
N THR A 96 10.63 24.91 -6.87
CA THR A 96 11.02 25.26 -8.24
C THR A 96 12.47 25.75 -8.30
N ASP A 97 12.86 26.63 -7.39
CA ASP A 97 14.23 27.14 -7.28
C ASP A 97 15.22 26.02 -6.94
N SER A 98 14.83 25.11 -6.03
CA SER A 98 15.64 23.96 -5.64
C SER A 98 15.84 23.00 -6.81
N VAL A 99 14.79 22.69 -7.56
CA VAL A 99 14.89 21.87 -8.78
C VAL A 99 15.78 22.54 -9.82
N GLY A 100 15.66 23.86 -10.00
CA GLY A 100 16.57 24.63 -10.86
C GLY A 100 18.03 24.53 -10.42
N GLY A 101 18.30 24.58 -9.12
CA GLY A 101 19.63 24.37 -8.53
C GLY A 101 20.15 22.94 -8.73
N ILE A 102 19.29 21.93 -8.58
CA ILE A 102 19.60 20.51 -8.80
C ILE A 102 20.02 20.28 -10.25
N LEU A 103 19.25 20.81 -11.20
CA LEU A 103 19.52 20.66 -12.63
C LEU A 103 20.86 21.28 -13.03
N ARG A 104 21.25 22.41 -12.43
CA ARG A 104 22.57 23.04 -12.64
C ARG A 104 23.75 22.23 -12.09
N SER A 105 23.49 21.35 -11.12
CA SER A 105 24.49 20.56 -10.38
C SER A 105 24.27 19.06 -10.63
N THR A 106 24.01 18.67 -11.88
CA THR A 106 23.57 17.29 -12.22
C THR A 106 24.50 16.22 -11.68
N GLY A 107 25.83 16.42 -11.73
CA GLY A 107 26.82 15.43 -11.29
C GLY A 107 26.72 15.09 -9.79
N ARG A 108 26.56 16.09 -8.90
CA ARG A 108 26.45 15.86 -7.46
C ARG A 108 25.18 15.10 -7.10
N TYR A 109 24.06 15.44 -7.72
CA TYR A 109 22.78 14.78 -7.47
C TYR A 109 22.70 13.39 -8.09
N LEU A 110 23.44 13.13 -9.17
CA LEU A 110 23.59 11.79 -9.71
C LEU A 110 24.39 10.88 -8.78
N VAL A 111 25.47 11.39 -8.16
CA VAL A 111 26.18 10.64 -7.10
C VAL A 111 25.27 10.36 -5.92
N LEU A 112 24.49 11.33 -5.47
CA LEU A 112 23.50 11.13 -4.40
C LEU A 112 22.46 10.06 -4.77
N TYR A 113 21.95 10.08 -6.01
CA TYR A 113 21.04 9.06 -6.53
C TYR A 113 21.69 7.67 -6.51
N LEU A 114 22.94 7.55 -6.93
CA LEU A 114 23.68 6.29 -6.86
C LEU A 114 23.83 5.78 -5.41
N ILE A 115 24.10 6.67 -4.45
CA ILE A 115 24.16 6.30 -3.03
C ILE A 115 22.82 5.73 -2.57
N ILE A 116 21.69 6.34 -2.96
CA ILE A 116 20.35 5.84 -2.63
C ILE A 116 20.10 4.46 -3.25
N VAL A 117 20.47 4.26 -4.53
CA VAL A 117 20.30 2.98 -5.22
C VAL A 117 21.14 1.88 -4.55
N VAL A 118 22.39 2.18 -4.20
CA VAL A 118 23.27 1.24 -3.47
C VAL A 118 22.70 0.93 -2.08
N GLY A 119 22.23 1.95 -1.37
CA GLY A 119 21.58 1.78 -0.07
C GLY A 119 20.32 0.91 -0.14
N MET A 120 19.48 1.12 -1.15
CA MET A 120 18.31 0.28 -1.41
C MET A 120 18.69 -1.17 -1.69
N ALA A 121 19.66 -1.41 -2.57
CA ALA A 121 20.12 -2.76 -2.88
C ALA A 121 20.68 -3.48 -1.64
N TYR A 122 21.44 -2.77 -0.82
CA TYR A 122 21.97 -3.30 0.44
C TYR A 122 20.89 -3.67 1.43
N LEU A 123 19.89 -2.80 1.63
CA LEU A 123 18.74 -3.08 2.50
C LEU A 123 17.92 -4.25 1.98
N PHE A 124 17.73 -4.34 0.66
CA PHE A 124 16.97 -5.41 0.02
C PHE A 124 17.59 -6.79 0.28
N VAL A 125 18.92 -6.92 0.19
CA VAL A 125 19.63 -8.19 0.48
C VAL A 125 19.59 -8.56 1.96
N ARG A 126 19.40 -7.59 2.86
CA ARG A 126 19.30 -7.83 4.31
C ARG A 126 17.89 -8.13 4.80
N LEU A 127 16.87 -7.96 3.96
CA LEU A 127 15.49 -8.19 4.36
C LEU A 127 15.21 -9.70 4.46
N PRO A 128 14.84 -10.23 5.63
CA PRO A 128 14.51 -11.64 5.76
C PRO A 128 13.26 -11.97 4.93
N SER A 129 13.32 -13.06 4.18
CA SER A 129 12.20 -13.53 3.36
C SER A 129 11.26 -14.40 4.17
N SER A 130 9.97 -14.10 4.14
CA SER A 130 8.90 -14.98 4.56
C SER A 130 7.88 -15.12 3.43
N PHE A 131 7.14 -16.23 3.39
CA PHE A 131 6.09 -16.44 2.39
C PHE A 131 4.79 -15.73 2.79
N LEU A 132 4.33 -16.00 4.01
CA LEU A 132 3.21 -15.34 4.66
C LEU A 132 3.61 -15.03 6.11
N PRO A 133 3.13 -13.92 6.69
CA PRO A 133 3.29 -13.68 8.12
C PRO A 133 2.49 -14.72 8.92
N ASP A 134 2.97 -15.02 10.12
CA ASP A 134 2.20 -15.79 11.08
C ASP A 134 1.04 -14.92 11.57
N GLU A 135 -0.19 -15.42 11.40
CA GLU A 135 -1.41 -14.74 11.80
C GLU A 135 -2.03 -15.47 12.98
N ASP A 136 -2.50 -14.73 13.98
CA ASP A 136 -3.28 -15.29 15.07
C ASP A 136 -4.68 -15.65 14.55
N GLN A 137 -4.92 -16.95 14.37
CA GLN A 137 -6.20 -17.49 13.93
C GLN A 137 -7.16 -17.79 15.08
N GLY A 138 -6.79 -17.42 16.32
CA GLY A 138 -7.57 -17.76 17.52
C GLY A 138 -7.58 -19.25 17.85
N VAL A 139 -6.63 -20.01 17.28
CA VAL A 139 -6.49 -21.45 17.49
C VAL A 139 -5.02 -21.79 17.68
N PHE A 140 -4.74 -22.76 18.55
CA PHE A 140 -3.40 -23.34 18.68
C PHE A 140 -3.52 -24.86 18.76
N MET A 141 -2.52 -25.56 18.24
CA MET A 141 -2.50 -27.02 18.21
C MET A 141 -1.49 -27.54 19.22
N THR A 142 -1.92 -28.52 20.03
CA THR A 142 -1.04 -29.19 21.00
C THR A 142 -0.89 -30.65 20.62
N MET A 143 0.35 -31.07 20.34
CA MET A 143 0.68 -32.46 20.02
C MET A 143 1.35 -33.13 21.21
N VAL A 144 0.72 -34.18 21.74
CA VAL A 144 1.25 -34.98 22.86
C VAL A 144 1.80 -36.29 22.32
N GLN A 145 3.10 -36.53 22.50
CA GLN A 145 3.76 -37.75 22.05
C GLN A 145 4.39 -38.51 23.23
N LEU A 146 3.96 -39.75 23.45
CA LEU A 146 4.48 -40.63 24.50
C LEU A 146 5.55 -41.60 23.94
N PRO A 147 6.40 -42.19 24.81
CA PRO A 147 7.38 -43.21 24.41
C PRO A 147 6.74 -44.41 23.71
N ALA A 148 7.51 -45.05 22.81
CA ALA A 148 7.07 -46.25 22.10
C ALA A 148 6.66 -47.35 23.09
N GLY A 149 5.50 -47.97 22.85
CA GLY A 149 4.91 -48.99 23.74
C GLY A 149 4.06 -48.44 24.88
N ALA A 150 3.85 -47.12 24.97
CA ALA A 150 2.86 -46.56 25.91
C ALA A 150 1.44 -47.00 25.55
N THR A 151 0.65 -47.35 26.57
CA THR A 151 -0.76 -47.73 26.40
C THR A 151 -1.63 -46.49 26.11
N GLN A 152 -2.79 -46.71 25.50
CA GLN A 152 -3.78 -45.65 25.26
C GLN A 152 -4.18 -44.96 26.57
N GLU A 153 -4.32 -45.71 27.66
CA GLU A 153 -4.69 -45.18 28.97
C GLU A 153 -3.66 -44.16 29.51
N ARG A 154 -2.36 -44.41 29.30
CA ARG A 154 -1.30 -43.47 29.68
C ARG A 154 -1.37 -42.18 28.87
N THR A 155 -1.65 -42.31 27.57
CA THR A 155 -1.83 -41.16 26.68
C THR A 155 -3.04 -40.32 27.11
N GLN A 156 -4.16 -40.97 27.46
CA GLN A 156 -5.36 -40.27 27.91
C GLN A 156 -5.14 -39.49 29.23
N LYS A 157 -4.33 -40.04 30.15
CA LYS A 157 -4.01 -39.33 31.41
C LYS A 157 -3.27 -38.02 31.14
N VAL A 158 -2.29 -38.03 30.25
CA VAL A 158 -1.53 -36.83 29.87
C VAL A 158 -2.41 -35.83 29.12
N LEU A 159 -3.27 -36.31 28.21
CA LEU A 159 -4.24 -35.43 27.52
C LEU A 159 -5.17 -34.74 28.51
N ASN A 160 -5.71 -35.46 29.49
CA ASN A 160 -6.58 -34.88 30.51
C ASN A 160 -5.86 -33.82 31.36
N GLU A 161 -4.59 -34.04 31.69
CA GLU A 161 -3.77 -33.07 32.43
C GLU A 161 -3.58 -31.77 31.63
N VAL A 162 -3.26 -31.90 30.34
CA VAL A 162 -3.09 -30.75 29.42
C VAL A 162 -4.41 -30.00 29.23
N THR A 163 -5.52 -30.71 28.97
CA THR A 163 -6.85 -30.10 28.85
C THR A 163 -7.25 -29.37 30.14
N HIS A 164 -7.00 -29.97 31.30
CA HIS A 164 -7.31 -29.35 32.57
C HIS A 164 -6.48 -28.09 32.81
N TYR A 165 -5.20 -28.09 32.43
CA TYR A 165 -4.33 -26.91 32.49
C TYR A 165 -4.88 -25.76 31.64
N TYR A 166 -5.25 -26.03 30.38
CA TYR A 166 -5.79 -24.99 29.50
C TYR A 166 -7.10 -24.39 30.01
N LEU A 167 -8.03 -25.22 30.47
CA LEU A 167 -9.34 -24.75 30.93
C LEU A 167 -9.31 -24.04 32.30
N THR A 168 -8.26 -24.25 33.11
CA THR A 168 -8.18 -23.66 34.46
C THR A 168 -7.15 -22.55 34.59
N LYS A 169 -5.95 -22.71 34.03
CA LYS A 169 -4.83 -21.77 34.17
C LYS A 169 -4.76 -20.77 33.03
N GLU A 170 -5.15 -21.17 31.81
CA GLU A 170 -5.13 -20.34 30.61
C GLU A 170 -6.54 -19.92 30.14
N LYS A 171 -7.51 -19.89 31.06
CA LYS A 171 -8.93 -19.58 30.75
C LYS A 171 -9.16 -18.26 30.01
N ASN A 172 -8.26 -17.29 30.17
CA ASN A 172 -8.35 -16.00 29.48
C ASN A 172 -8.01 -16.11 27.98
N ASN A 173 -7.32 -17.17 27.58
CA ASN A 173 -6.81 -17.40 26.22
C ASN A 173 -7.48 -18.61 25.54
N VAL A 174 -8.21 -19.45 26.29
CA VAL A 174 -8.78 -20.71 25.81
C VAL A 174 -10.28 -20.75 26.09
N GLU A 175 -11.08 -20.70 25.02
CA GLU A 175 -12.54 -20.83 25.08
C GLU A 175 -13.01 -22.29 25.00
N SER A 176 -12.29 -23.14 24.26
CA SER A 176 -12.57 -24.57 24.13
C SER A 176 -11.31 -25.39 23.81
N VAL A 177 -11.33 -26.68 24.14
CA VAL A 177 -10.26 -27.67 23.92
C VAL A 177 -10.85 -28.92 23.29
#